data_AF-A0AAV5IK86-F1
#
_entry.id   AF-A0AAV5IK86-F1
#
_cell.length_a   1.000
_cell.length_b   1.000
_cell.length_c   1.000
_cell.angle_alpha   90.00
_cell.angle_beta   90.00
_cell.angle_gamma   90.00
#
_symmetry.space_group_name_H-M   'P 1'
#
loop_
_entity.id
_entity.type
_entity.pdbx_description
1 polymer ?
#
loop_
_entity_poly.entity_id
_entity_poly.type
_entity_poly.pdbx_seq_one_letter_code
_entity_poly.pdbx_strand_id
1 'polypeptide(L)'
;MVSQTIDLVKNELPLEQETVVFPEEGLTGLVLVDIINGFCTVGAGNLAPKEPNRQISGMINESARLAKLFCEKKLPVMAFLDTHQPNKPEEPYPPHCITGTDESNLVPGHFSLL
;
A
#
# COMPACT_ATOMS: atom_id res chain seq x y z
N MET A 1 -21.36 17.65 -7.24
CA MET A 1 -22.44 16.76 -6.78
C MET A 1 -21.78 15.55 -6.14
N VAL A 2 -22.01 15.30 -4.85
CA VAL A 2 -21.61 14.03 -4.25
C VAL A 2 -22.44 12.95 -4.93
N SER A 3 -21.78 11.89 -5.42
CA SER A 3 -22.44 10.83 -6.17
C SER A 3 -23.42 10.07 -5.27
N GLN A 4 -24.67 9.88 -5.69
CA GLN A 4 -25.65 9.08 -4.94
C GLN A 4 -25.13 7.67 -4.58
N THR A 5 -24.26 7.11 -5.43
CA THR A 5 -23.60 5.82 -5.17
C THR A 5 -22.69 5.88 -3.94
N ILE A 6 -21.98 6.98 -3.76
CA ILE A 6 -21.04 7.16 -2.66
C ILE A 6 -21.78 7.29 -1.32
N ASP A 7 -22.93 7.96 -1.31
CA ASP A 7 -23.78 8.06 -0.13
C ASP A 7 -24.34 6.69 0.27
N LEU A 8 -24.74 5.87 -0.71
CA LEU A 8 -25.15 4.48 -0.46
C LEU A 8 -24.01 3.65 0.13
N VAL A 9 -22.80 3.76 -0.39
CA VAL A 9 -21.64 3.02 0.13
C VAL A 9 -21.29 3.45 1.55
N LYS A 10 -21.37 4.74 1.87
CA LYS A 10 -21.12 5.26 3.24
C LYS A 10 -22.12 4.74 4.28
N ASN A 11 -23.34 4.43 3.87
CA ASN A 11 -24.34 3.87 4.78
C ASN A 11 -24.03 2.41 5.15
N GLU A 12 -23.36 1.68 4.26
CA GLU A 12 -23.08 0.25 4.43
C GLU A 12 -21.64 -0.03 4.92
N LEU A 13 -20.69 0.88 4.61
CA LEU A 13 -19.26 0.69 4.87
C LEU A 13 -18.63 1.94 5.50
N PRO A 14 -17.64 1.78 6.40
CA PRO A 14 -16.85 2.89 6.92
C PRO A 14 -15.96 3.45 5.80
N LEU A 15 -16.49 4.41 5.04
CA LEU A 15 -15.82 5.04 3.90
C LEU A 15 -15.43 6.48 4.22
N GLU A 16 -14.12 6.71 4.36
CA GLU A 16 -13.53 8.05 4.34
C GLU A 16 -13.24 8.49 2.91
N GLN A 17 -13.26 9.79 2.67
CA GLN A 17 -13.01 10.36 1.34
C GLN A 17 -11.93 11.42 1.43
N GLU A 18 -10.99 11.31 0.51
CA GLU A 18 -9.97 12.31 0.29
C GLU A 18 -9.99 12.76 -1.17
N THR A 19 -9.59 14.02 -1.39
CA THR A 19 -9.42 14.57 -2.72
C THR A 19 -7.96 14.54 -3.09
N VAL A 20 -7.64 13.95 -4.24
CA VAL A 20 -6.30 13.96 -4.81
C VAL A 20 -6.32 14.80 -6.08
N VAL A 21 -5.39 15.74 -6.19
CA VAL A 21 -5.21 16.55 -7.40
C VAL A 21 -4.09 15.94 -8.22
N PHE A 22 -4.43 15.49 -9.42
CA PHE A 22 -3.44 15.01 -10.40
C PHE A 22 -3.03 16.15 -11.33
N PRO A 23 -1.75 16.20 -11.78
CA PRO A 23 -1.35 17.11 -12.84
C PRO A 23 -2.21 16.90 -14.08
N GLU A 24 -2.63 17.98 -14.74
CA GLU A 24 -3.38 17.90 -16.02
C GLU A 24 -2.55 17.20 -17.11
N GLU A 25 -1.23 17.32 -17.03
CA GLU A 25 -0.27 16.65 -17.89
C GLU A 25 0.19 15.33 -17.26
N GLY A 26 -0.42 14.22 -17.70
CA GLY A 26 -0.03 12.88 -17.27
C GLY A 26 -1.21 11.92 -17.20
N LEU A 27 -1.47 11.19 -18.29
CA LEU A 27 -2.56 10.20 -18.37
C LEU A 27 -2.24 8.88 -17.63
N THR A 28 -1.10 8.79 -16.94
CA THR A 28 -0.59 7.54 -16.39
C THR A 28 0.05 7.78 -15.04
N GLY A 29 -0.40 7.00 -14.05
CA GLY A 29 0.17 6.95 -12.71
C GLY A 29 0.61 5.54 -12.35
N LEU A 30 1.39 5.43 -11.27
CA LEU A 30 1.82 4.16 -10.69
C LEU A 30 1.05 3.92 -9.39
N VAL A 31 0.48 2.72 -9.25
CA VAL A 31 -0.11 2.26 -8.00
C VAL A 31 0.75 1.12 -7.45
N LEU A 32 1.25 1.31 -6.23
CA LEU A 32 1.93 0.27 -5.45
C LEU A 32 0.92 -0.31 -4.47
N VAL A 33 0.82 -1.63 -4.42
CA VAL A 33 -0.14 -2.32 -3.56
C VAL A 33 0.63 -3.18 -2.58
N ASP A 34 0.48 -2.87 -1.29
CA ASP A 34 0.89 -3.69 -0.16
C ASP A 34 2.35 -4.13 -0.16
N ILE A 35 3.26 -3.26 -0.63
CA ILE A 35 4.72 -3.46 -0.52
C ILE A 35 5.19 -3.06 0.88
N ILE A 36 4.61 -3.72 1.88
CA ILE A 36 4.80 -3.46 3.32
C ILE A 36 5.54 -4.60 4.00
N ASN A 37 6.11 -4.32 5.17
CA ASN A 37 6.92 -5.28 5.91
C ASN A 37 6.14 -6.58 6.23
N GLY A 38 4.87 -6.46 6.61
CA GLY A 38 4.00 -7.59 6.97
C GLY A 38 3.84 -8.65 5.88
N PHE A 39 4.16 -8.33 4.63
CA PHE A 39 4.14 -9.26 3.50
C PHE A 39 5.49 -9.49 2.84
N CYS A 40 6.43 -8.56 2.97
CA CYS A 40 7.64 -8.54 2.16
C CYS A 40 8.93 -8.80 2.95
N THR A 41 8.95 -8.51 4.25
CA THR A 41 10.18 -8.51 5.06
C THR A 41 10.27 -9.80 5.86
N VAL A 42 11.39 -10.52 5.74
CA VAL A 42 11.55 -11.85 6.36
C VAL A 42 11.32 -11.78 7.87
N GLY A 43 10.36 -12.55 8.36
CA GLY A 43 10.02 -12.63 9.78
C GLY A 43 9.38 -11.38 10.39
N ALA A 44 8.96 -10.39 9.58
CA ALA A 44 8.41 -9.14 10.09
C ALA A 44 6.97 -9.27 10.64
N GLY A 45 6.25 -10.33 10.29
CA GLY A 45 4.86 -10.55 10.72
C GLY A 45 4.37 -11.93 10.35
N ASN A 46 3.12 -12.23 10.73
CA ASN A 46 2.53 -13.57 10.53
C ASN A 46 2.39 -13.98 9.06
N LEU A 47 2.21 -13.01 8.16
CA LEU A 47 2.05 -13.22 6.72
C LEU A 47 3.32 -12.89 5.93
N ALA A 48 4.41 -12.56 6.62
CA ALA A 48 5.67 -12.23 5.98
C ALA A 48 6.42 -13.52 5.61
N PRO A 49 7.35 -13.48 4.64
CA PRO A 49 8.14 -14.66 4.29
C PRO A 49 8.94 -15.16 5.49
N LYS A 50 8.98 -16.48 5.68
CA LYS A 50 9.76 -17.10 6.78
C LYS A 50 11.25 -17.16 6.50
N GLU A 51 11.62 -17.08 5.24
CA GLU A 51 13.00 -17.15 4.74
C GLU A 51 13.15 -16.27 3.49
N PRO A 52 14.39 -15.90 3.07
CA PRO A 52 14.61 -15.07 1.91
C PRO A 52 13.94 -15.62 0.63
N ASN A 53 13.12 -14.79 -0.02
CA ASN A 53 12.40 -15.16 -1.24
C ASN A 53 12.81 -14.25 -2.40
N ARG A 54 13.45 -14.83 -3.41
CA ARG A 54 13.96 -14.10 -4.59
C ARG A 54 12.86 -13.43 -5.41
N GLN A 55 11.65 -13.98 -5.44
CA GLN A 55 10.53 -13.38 -6.18
C GLN A 55 10.09 -12.08 -5.49
N ILE A 56 9.96 -12.11 -4.15
CA ILE A 56 9.62 -10.94 -3.35
C ILE A 56 10.69 -9.88 -3.49
N SER A 57 11.97 -10.23 -3.32
CA SER A 57 13.07 -9.26 -3.47
C SER A 57 13.14 -8.69 -4.90
N GLY A 58 12.90 -9.52 -5.92
CA GLY A 58 12.83 -9.07 -7.32
C GLY A 58 11.70 -8.07 -7.55
N MET A 59 10.50 -8.37 -7.04
CA MET A 59 9.34 -7.49 -7.10
C MET A 59 9.61 -6.15 -6.42
N ILE A 60 10.15 -6.15 -5.19
CA ILE A 60 10.46 -4.92 -4.45
C ILE A 60 11.44 -4.05 -5.24
N ASN A 61 12.50 -4.64 -5.78
CA ASN A 61 13.51 -3.92 -6.56
C ASN A 61 12.92 -3.31 -7.83
N GLU A 62 12.07 -4.05 -8.54
CA GLU A 62 11.45 -3.55 -9.78
C GLU A 62 10.41 -2.46 -9.49
N SER A 63 9.60 -2.62 -8.45
CA SER A 63 8.65 -1.60 -8.00
C SER A 63 9.37 -0.32 -7.56
N ALA A 64 10.48 -0.43 -6.84
CA ALA A 64 11.31 0.71 -6.45
C ALA A 64 11.92 1.43 -7.68
N ARG A 65 12.41 0.67 -8.66
CA ARG A 65 12.93 1.20 -9.92
C ARG A 65 11.85 1.98 -10.70
N LEU A 66 10.64 1.42 -10.79
CA LEU A 66 9.50 2.07 -11.45
C LEU A 66 9.05 3.31 -10.68
N ALA A 67 8.91 3.24 -9.36
CA ALA A 67 8.54 4.38 -8.52
C ALA A 67 9.52 5.55 -8.72
N LYS A 68 10.82 5.27 -8.68
CA LYS A 68 11.86 6.27 -8.95
C LYS A 68 11.71 6.92 -10.34
N LEU A 69 11.46 6.12 -11.38
CA LEU A 69 11.25 6.64 -12.74
C LEU A 69 10.02 7.57 -12.83
N PHE A 70 8.94 7.24 -12.13
CA PHE A 70 7.75 8.07 -12.07
C PHE A 70 8.04 9.38 -11.32
N CYS A 71 8.70 9.31 -10.16
CA CYS A 71 9.12 10.50 -9.40
C CYS A 71 10.04 11.43 -10.23
N GLU A 72 11.03 10.88 -10.93
CA GLU A 72 11.94 11.64 -11.80
C GLU A 72 11.20 12.35 -12.94
N LYS A 73 10.15 11.72 -13.47
CA LYS A 73 9.28 12.28 -14.50
C LYS A 73 8.17 13.17 -13.95
N LYS A 74 8.09 13.35 -12.62
CA LYS A 74 7.01 14.06 -11.92
C LYS A 74 5.62 13.51 -12.24
N LEU A 75 5.53 12.19 -12.48
CA LEU A 75 4.29 11.47 -12.66
C LEU A 75 3.74 11.00 -11.30
N PRO A 76 2.41 10.89 -11.15
CA PRO A 76 1.81 10.53 -9.88
C PRO A 76 2.12 9.09 -9.46
N VAL A 77 2.38 8.92 -8.17
CA VAL A 77 2.54 7.61 -7.51
C VAL A 77 1.59 7.55 -6.31
N MET A 78 0.88 6.43 -6.16
CA MET A 78 -0.01 6.15 -5.03
C MET A 78 0.37 4.80 -4.44
N ALA A 79 0.32 4.68 -3.11
CA ALA A 79 0.55 3.43 -2.40
C ALA A 79 -0.67 3.06 -1.56
N PHE A 80 -1.17 1.84 -1.74
CA PHE A 80 -2.10 1.21 -0.80
C PHE A 80 -1.30 0.41 0.21
N LEU A 81 -1.61 0.61 1.49
CA LEU A 81 -0.99 -0.09 2.61
C LEU A 81 -2.11 -0.79 3.37
N ASP A 82 -2.18 -2.10 3.28
CA ASP A 82 -3.04 -2.88 4.15
C ASP A 82 -2.73 -2.54 5.61
N THR A 83 -3.76 -2.14 6.35
CA THR A 83 -3.62 -1.59 7.70
C THR A 83 -4.82 -1.96 8.56
N HIS A 84 -4.61 -2.82 9.55
CA HIS A 84 -5.67 -3.35 10.39
C HIS A 84 -5.76 -2.67 11.74
N GLN A 85 -6.98 -2.59 12.27
CA GLN A 85 -7.20 -2.19 13.65
C GLN A 85 -7.01 -3.40 14.57
N PRO A 86 -6.28 -3.30 15.71
CA PRO A 86 -6.00 -4.45 16.59
C PRO A 86 -7.23 -5.25 17.02
N ASN A 87 -8.36 -4.56 17.16
CA ASN A 87 -9.61 -5.14 17.69
C ASN A 87 -10.63 -5.49 16.60
N LYS A 88 -10.21 -5.55 15.33
CA LYS A 88 -11.06 -5.93 14.19
C LYS A 88 -10.39 -7.07 13.41
N PRO A 89 -10.54 -8.33 13.85
CA PRO A 89 -9.93 -9.46 13.17
C PRO A 89 -10.53 -9.70 11.78
N GLU A 90 -9.70 -10.13 10.84
CA GLU A 90 -10.08 -10.51 9.49
C GLU A 90 -9.89 -12.01 9.29
N GLU A 91 -10.91 -12.81 9.62
CA GLU A 91 -10.83 -14.26 9.43
C GLU A 91 -10.84 -14.62 7.93
N PRO A 92 -10.02 -15.59 7.47
CA PRO A 92 -9.22 -16.53 8.25
C PRO A 92 -7.75 -16.10 8.49
N TYR A 93 -7.42 -14.84 8.23
CA TYR A 93 -6.05 -14.36 8.33
C TYR A 93 -5.65 -14.14 9.79
N PRO A 94 -4.40 -14.49 10.17
CA PRO A 94 -3.88 -14.13 11.49
C PRO A 94 -3.77 -12.60 11.60
N PRO A 95 -3.63 -12.04 12.81
CA PRO A 95 -3.32 -10.62 12.96
C PRO A 95 -2.11 -10.23 12.12
N HIS A 96 -2.24 -9.19 11.30
CA HIS A 96 -1.21 -8.73 10.39
C HIS A 96 -1.36 -7.23 10.14
N CYS A 97 -0.27 -6.57 9.76
CA CYS A 97 -0.27 -5.19 9.26
C CYS A 97 -1.03 -4.23 10.20
N ILE A 98 -0.87 -4.42 11.50
CA ILE A 98 -1.63 -3.67 12.51
C ILE A 98 -1.18 -2.21 12.50
N THR A 99 -2.14 -1.28 12.52
CA THR A 99 -1.89 0.16 12.53
C THR A 99 -0.92 0.56 13.65
N GLY A 100 0.09 1.35 13.30
CA GLY A 100 1.14 1.81 14.22
C GLY A 100 2.23 0.79 14.49
N THR A 101 2.18 -0.40 13.90
CA THR A 101 3.30 -1.38 13.93
C THR A 101 4.14 -1.30 12.68
N ASP A 102 5.38 -1.78 12.76
CA ASP A 102 6.29 -1.84 11.61
C ASP A 102 5.76 -2.70 10.46
N GLU A 103 4.89 -3.68 10.74
CA GLU A 103 4.27 -4.52 9.71
C GLU A 103 3.49 -3.70 8.67
N SER A 104 2.81 -2.64 9.11
CA SER A 104 1.98 -1.76 8.26
C SER A 104 2.79 -0.74 7.44
N ASN A 105 4.10 -0.61 7.71
CA ASN A 105 4.96 0.33 7.00
C ASN A 105 5.47 -0.25 5.68
N LEU A 106 5.68 0.62 4.69
CA LEU A 106 6.41 0.28 3.46
C LEU A 106 7.78 -0.33 3.79
N VAL A 107 8.24 -1.24 2.92
CA VAL A 107 9.57 -1.82 3.05
C VAL A 107 10.63 -0.69 3.05
N PRO A 108 11.49 -0.59 4.08
CA PRO A 108 12.40 0.52 4.24
C PRO A 108 13.48 0.57 3.14
N GLY A 109 13.99 1.76 2.85
CA GLY A 109 15.15 1.97 1.96
C GLY A 109 14.87 1.83 0.45
N HIS A 110 13.69 1.35 0.05
CA HIS A 110 13.34 1.12 -1.36
C HIS A 110 12.46 2.24 -1.94
N PHE A 111 11.73 2.97 -1.09
CA PHE A 111 10.76 3.97 -1.50
C PHE A 111 11.01 5.35 -0.86
N SER A 112 12.25 5.69 -0.53
CA SER A 112 12.60 6.96 0.15
C SER A 112 12.32 8.24 -0.65
N LEU A 113 11.91 8.10 -1.92
CA LEU A 113 11.50 9.19 -2.80
C LEU A 113 9.97 9.36 -2.87
N LEU A 114 9.21 8.46 -2.23
CA LEU A 114 7.78 8.57 -1.97
C LEU A 114 7.57 9.15 -0.58
#